data_AF-A0AA42E1T3-F1
#
_entry.id   AF-A0AA42E1T3-F1
#
_cell.length_a   1.000
_cell.length_b   1.000
_cell.length_c   1.000
_cell.angle_alpha   90.00
_cell.angle_beta   90.00
_cell.angle_gamma   90.00
#
_symmetry.space_group_name_H-M   'P 1'
#
loop_
_entity.id
_entity.type
_entity.pdbx_description
1 polymer ?
#
loop_
_entity_poly.entity_id
_entity_poly.type
_entity_poly.pdbx_seq_one_letter_code
_entity_poly.pdbx_strand_id
1 'polypeptide(L)'
;MDDPIIAAIEAHRAVHSAWRHAAADAPAPDHDRGTAADALHARAEAAAWALLDVTPTSPAGLLALVTYAADFVVDGNDWPDGWDRRFYAVVVGWPGA
;
A
#
# COMPACT_ATOMS: atom_id res chain seq x y z
N MET A 1 6.05 -11.16 19.49
CA MET A 1 6.23 -11.48 18.06
C MET A 1 5.49 -10.38 17.33
N ASP A 2 6.18 -9.60 16.50
CA ASP A 2 5.57 -8.46 15.83
C ASP A 2 4.60 -8.95 14.75
N ASP A 3 3.45 -8.30 14.62
CA ASP A 3 2.42 -8.68 13.65
C ASP A 3 2.94 -8.43 12.22
N PRO A 4 2.97 -9.44 11.33
CA PRO A 4 3.56 -9.31 9.98
C PRO A 4 2.93 -8.20 9.16
N ILE A 5 1.69 -7.81 9.46
CA ILE A 5 1.02 -6.71 8.77
C ILE A 5 1.73 -5.37 8.98
N ILE A 6 2.40 -5.17 10.13
CA ILE A 6 3.13 -3.94 10.41
C ILE A 6 4.30 -3.78 9.45
N ALA A 7 5.07 -4.86 9.24
CA ALA A 7 6.18 -4.86 8.28
C ALA A 7 5.67 -4.65 6.83
N ALA A 8 4.51 -5.19 6.49
CA ALA A 8 3.90 -4.98 5.18
C ALA A 8 3.45 -3.53 4.96
N ILE A 9 2.85 -2.89 5.98
CA ILE A 9 2.49 -1.46 5.97
C ILE A 9 3.73 -0.59 5.76
N GLU A 10 4.81 -0.88 6.50
CA GLU A 10 6.07 -0.14 6.37
C GLU A 10 6.69 -0.29 4.97
N ALA A 11 6.67 -1.51 4.40
CA ALA A 11 7.16 -1.76 3.06
C ALA A 11 6.38 -1.00 1.99
N HIS A 12 5.04 -1.04 2.04
CA HIS A 12 4.20 -0.27 1.11
C HIS A 12 4.44 1.23 1.26
N ARG A 13 4.45 1.75 2.51
CA ARG A 13 4.71 3.16 2.80
C ARG A 13 6.05 3.64 2.23
N ALA A 14 7.11 2.86 2.39
CA ALA A 14 8.44 3.22 1.90
C ALA A 14 8.48 3.30 0.37
N VAL A 15 7.93 2.30 -0.33
CA VAL A 15 7.92 2.27 -1.80
C VAL A 15 7.02 3.37 -2.36
N HIS A 16 5.84 3.58 -1.77
CA HIS A 16 4.93 4.63 -2.18
C HIS A 16 5.52 6.03 -1.97
N SER A 17 6.20 6.27 -0.85
CA SER A 17 6.90 7.53 -0.60
C SER A 17 7.98 7.80 -1.65
N ALA A 18 8.75 6.78 -2.05
CA ALA A 18 9.75 6.91 -3.10
C ALA A 18 9.11 7.26 -4.47
N TRP A 19 7.99 6.62 -4.82
CA TRP A 19 7.23 6.98 -6.02
C TRP A 19 6.70 8.42 -5.98
N ARG A 20 6.05 8.81 -4.87
CA ARG A 20 5.52 10.18 -4.67
C ARG A 20 6.60 11.24 -4.83
N HIS A 21 7.78 11.00 -4.27
CA HIS A 21 8.89 11.93 -4.38
C HIS A 21 9.38 12.05 -5.83
N ALA A 22 9.58 10.91 -6.51
CA ALA A 22 9.97 10.88 -7.92
C ALA A 22 8.93 11.55 -8.85
N ALA A 23 7.64 11.42 -8.56
CA ALA A 23 6.56 12.05 -9.32
C ALA A 23 6.48 13.56 -9.09
N ALA A 24 6.73 14.03 -7.86
CA ALA A 24 6.71 15.46 -7.53
C ALA A 24 7.88 16.24 -8.12
N ASP A 25 9.06 15.62 -8.21
CA ASP A 25 10.28 16.23 -8.71
C ASP A 25 10.44 16.18 -10.25
N ALA A 26 9.37 15.81 -10.98
CA ALA A 26 9.42 15.67 -12.43
C ALA A 26 9.10 17.00 -13.17
N PRO A 27 10.11 17.75 -13.68
CA PRO A 27 9.87 18.71 -14.76
C PRO A 27 9.55 17.96 -16.07
N ALA A 28 9.04 18.69 -17.07
CA ALA A 28 8.49 18.22 -18.36
C ALA A 28 8.98 16.84 -18.85
N PRO A 29 8.07 15.99 -19.38
CA PRO A 29 8.31 14.57 -19.61
C PRO A 29 9.47 14.35 -20.59
N ASP A 30 10.58 13.84 -20.07
CA ASP A 30 11.61 13.16 -20.86
C ASP A 30 11.38 11.64 -20.76
N HIS A 31 11.61 10.93 -21.86
CA HIS A 31 11.21 9.53 -22.04
C HIS A 31 11.86 8.59 -21.00
N ASP A 32 13.13 8.83 -20.68
CA ASP A 32 13.89 8.02 -19.72
C ASP A 32 13.39 8.17 -18.28
N ARG A 33 12.86 9.34 -17.87
CA ARG A 33 12.28 9.52 -16.53
C ARG A 33 10.86 8.99 -16.41
N GLY A 34 10.10 9.00 -17.50
CA GLY A 34 8.81 8.29 -17.57
C GLY A 34 8.99 6.84 -17.13
N THR A 35 9.98 6.14 -17.69
CA THR A 35 10.23 4.73 -17.32
C THR A 35 10.62 4.50 -15.86
N ALA A 36 11.34 5.43 -15.22
CA ALA A 36 11.73 5.31 -13.81
C ALA A 36 10.56 5.58 -12.85
N ALA A 37 9.76 6.61 -13.12
CA ALA A 37 8.56 6.91 -12.34
C ALA A 37 7.50 5.80 -12.50
N ASP A 38 7.33 5.29 -13.72
CA ASP A 38 6.44 4.16 -14.03
C ASP A 38 6.90 2.88 -13.32
N ALA A 39 8.21 2.60 -13.29
CA ALA A 39 8.75 1.46 -12.55
C ALA A 39 8.51 1.58 -11.04
N LEU A 40 8.63 2.78 -10.47
CA LEU A 40 8.31 3.03 -9.06
C LEU A 40 6.81 2.91 -8.79
N HIS A 41 5.97 3.38 -9.71
CA HIS A 41 4.52 3.23 -9.63
C HIS A 41 4.12 1.74 -9.62
N ALA A 42 4.61 0.96 -10.58
CA ALA A 42 4.37 -0.48 -10.65
C ALA A 42 4.84 -1.23 -9.40
N ARG A 43 5.96 -0.79 -8.79
CA ARG A 43 6.44 -1.34 -7.51
C ARG A 43 5.55 -0.95 -6.34
N ALA A 44 5.03 0.27 -6.30
CA ALA A 44 4.09 0.71 -5.27
C ALA A 44 2.78 -0.09 -5.37
N GLU A 45 2.27 -0.30 -6.58
CA GLU A 45 1.10 -1.13 -6.82
C GLU A 45 1.32 -2.59 -6.41
N ALA A 46 2.46 -3.19 -6.78
CA ALA A 46 2.81 -4.54 -6.35
C ALA A 46 2.92 -4.66 -4.81
N ALA A 47 3.45 -3.64 -4.14
CA ALA A 47 3.53 -3.59 -2.69
C ALA A 47 2.15 -3.44 -2.03
N ALA A 48 1.23 -2.68 -2.65
CA ALA A 48 -0.15 -2.59 -2.19
C ALA A 48 -0.85 -3.94 -2.25
N TRP A 49 -0.67 -4.69 -3.35
CA TRP A 49 -1.21 -6.05 -3.46
C TRP A 49 -0.59 -7.01 -2.44
N ALA A 50 0.72 -6.97 -2.26
CA ALA A 50 1.40 -7.79 -1.26
C ALA A 50 0.91 -7.50 0.17
N LEU A 51 0.64 -6.23 0.50
CA LEU A 51 0.06 -5.84 1.78
C LEU A 51 -1.34 -6.44 1.99
N LEU A 52 -2.19 -6.45 0.95
CA LEU A 52 -3.54 -7.03 1.01
C LEU A 52 -3.56 -8.56 1.04
N ASP A 53 -2.43 -9.22 0.77
CA ASP A 53 -2.29 -10.67 0.89
C ASP A 53 -1.79 -11.09 2.29
N VAL A 54 -1.41 -10.13 3.15
CA VAL A 54 -0.98 -10.40 4.53
C VAL A 54 -2.19 -10.40 5.47
N THR A 55 -2.40 -11.52 6.16
CA THR A 55 -3.43 -11.63 7.21
C THR A 55 -2.87 -11.11 8.53
N PRO A 56 -3.50 -10.10 9.17
CA PRO A 56 -3.14 -9.68 10.52
C PRO A 56 -3.25 -10.84 11.51
N THR A 57 -2.36 -10.90 12.49
CA THR A 57 -2.36 -11.99 13.50
C THR A 57 -2.83 -11.52 14.88
N SER A 58 -3.13 -10.24 15.02
CA SER A 58 -3.60 -9.62 16.26
C SER A 58 -4.68 -8.55 16.00
N PRO A 59 -5.54 -8.24 16.99
CA PRO A 59 -6.49 -7.13 16.88
C PRO A 59 -5.79 -5.79 16.61
N ALA A 60 -4.60 -5.58 17.20
CA ALA A 60 -3.81 -4.37 16.99
C ALA A 60 -3.31 -4.27 15.54
N GLY A 61 -2.89 -5.38 14.92
CA GLY A 61 -2.51 -5.42 13.52
C GLY A 61 -3.68 -5.19 12.57
N LEU A 62 -4.86 -5.75 12.88
CA LEU A 62 -6.08 -5.48 12.08
C LEU A 62 -6.44 -3.99 12.14
N LEU A 63 -6.44 -3.39 13.34
CA LEU A 63 -6.68 -1.96 13.50
C LEU A 63 -5.65 -1.13 12.73
N ALA A 64 -4.36 -1.49 12.82
CA ALA A 64 -3.30 -0.81 12.09
C ALA A 64 -3.51 -0.85 10.57
N LEU A 65 -3.94 -1.99 10.02
CA LEU A 65 -4.27 -2.12 8.60
C LEU A 65 -5.44 -1.22 8.19
N VAL A 66 -6.54 -1.25 8.94
CA VAL A 66 -7.74 -0.46 8.63
C VAL A 66 -7.45 1.04 8.73
N THR A 67 -6.76 1.46 9.80
CA THR A 67 -6.34 2.86 9.97
C THR A 67 -5.43 3.29 8.83
N TYR A 68 -4.41 2.48 8.51
CA TYR A 68 -3.50 2.80 7.42
C TYR A 68 -4.23 2.94 6.07
N ALA A 69 -5.14 2.02 5.75
CA ALA A 69 -5.91 2.07 4.52
C ALA A 69 -6.81 3.30 4.42
N ALA A 70 -7.42 3.70 5.54
CA ALA A 70 -8.24 4.91 5.61
C ALA A 70 -7.38 6.18 5.45
N ASP A 71 -6.28 6.29 6.22
CA ASP A 71 -5.38 7.44 6.18
C ASP A 71 -4.79 7.63 4.77
N PHE A 72 -4.44 6.54 4.10
CA PHE A 72 -3.91 6.57 2.73
C PHE A 72 -4.86 7.25 1.74
N VAL A 73 -6.16 6.98 1.86
CA VAL A 73 -7.22 7.60 1.05
C VAL A 73 -7.48 9.05 1.48
N VAL A 74 -7.48 9.32 2.78
CA VAL A 74 -7.62 10.69 3.32
C VAL A 74 -6.49 11.60 2.82
N ASP A 75 -5.28 11.06 2.68
CA ASP A 75 -4.11 11.75 2.10
C ASP A 75 -4.21 11.95 0.57
N GLY A 76 -5.32 11.55 -0.05
CA GLY A 76 -5.62 11.75 -1.47
C GLY A 76 -4.95 10.73 -2.39
N ASN A 77 -4.59 9.55 -1.87
CA ASN A 77 -4.04 8.46 -2.68
C ASN A 77 -5.13 7.40 -2.95
N ASP A 78 -5.00 6.72 -4.08
CA ASP A 78 -5.92 5.66 -4.48
C ASP A 78 -5.27 4.29 -4.34
N TRP A 79 -6.08 3.31 -3.96
CA TRP A 79 -5.69 1.91 -3.98
C TRP A 79 -5.86 1.33 -5.39
N PRO A 80 -5.14 0.23 -5.73
CA PRO A 80 -5.25 -0.41 -7.03
C PRO A 80 -6.68 -0.90 -7.33
N ASP A 81 -7.08 -0.94 -8.60
CA ASP A 81 -8.42 -1.38 -8.99
C ASP A 81 -8.76 -2.78 -8.45
N GLY A 82 -9.93 -2.91 -7.81
CA GLY A 82 -10.40 -4.17 -7.21
C GLY A 82 -9.78 -4.51 -5.85
N TRP A 83 -9.06 -3.58 -5.22
CA TRP A 83 -8.51 -3.73 -3.87
C TRP A 83 -9.57 -4.08 -2.82
N ASP A 84 -10.77 -3.53 -2.99
CA ASP A 84 -11.91 -3.64 -2.08
C ASP A 84 -12.23 -5.10 -1.77
N ARG A 85 -12.27 -5.97 -2.79
CA ARG A 85 -12.57 -7.39 -2.61
C ARG A 85 -11.54 -8.11 -1.74
N ARG A 86 -10.24 -7.81 -1.93
CA ARG A 86 -9.17 -8.42 -1.12
C ARG A 86 -9.15 -7.88 0.29
N PHE A 87 -9.33 -6.57 0.44
CA PHE A 87 -9.42 -5.92 1.73
C PHE A 87 -10.61 -6.46 2.55
N TYR A 88 -11.79 -6.58 1.94
CA TYR A 88 -12.95 -7.21 2.57
C TYR A 88 -12.66 -8.65 2.98
N ALA A 89 -11.99 -9.44 2.14
CA ALA A 89 -11.62 -10.82 2.48
C ALA A 89 -10.70 -10.88 3.72
N VAL A 90 -9.72 -9.98 3.83
CA VAL A 90 -8.83 -9.90 5.00
C VAL A 90 -9.59 -9.47 6.26
N VAL A 91 -10.43 -8.43 6.17
CA VAL A 91 -11.12 -7.86 7.34
C VAL A 91 -12.27 -8.77 7.81
N VAL A 92 -13.12 -9.24 6.90
CA VAL A 92 -14.29 -10.07 7.22
C VAL A 92 -13.88 -11.51 7.51
N GLY A 93 -12.86 -12.02 6.82
CA GLY A 93 -12.33 -13.36 7.03
C GLY A 93 -11.35 -13.47 8.20
N TRP A 94 -11.12 -12.38 8.95
CA TRP A 94 -10.14 -12.39 10.03
C TRP A 94 -10.56 -13.34 11.16
N PRO A 95 -9.74 -14.34 11.53
CA PRO A 95 -10.14 -15.43 12.42
C PRO A 95 -10.28 -15.04 13.90
N GLY A 96 -10.03 -13.77 14.25
CA GLY A 96 -10.19 -13.25 15.60
C GLY A 96 -11.46 -12.40 15.82
N ALA A 97 -12.34 -12.33 14.82
CA ALA A 97 -13.65 -11.65 14.89
C ALA A 97 -14.74 -12.54 15.50
#